data_AF-Q28TW8-F1
#
_entry.id   AF-Q28TW8-F1
#
_cell.length_a   1.000
_cell.length_b   1.000
_cell.length_c   1.000
_cell.angle_alpha   90.00
_cell.angle_beta   90.00
_cell.angle_gamma   90.00
#
_symmetry.space_group_name_H-M   'P 1'
#
loop_
_entity.id
_entity.type
_entity.pdbx_description
1 polymer ?
#
loop_
_entity_poly.entity_id
_entity_poly.type
_entity_poly.pdbx_seq_one_letter_code
_entity_poly.pdbx_strand_id
1 'polypeptide(L)'
;MNHSRLASLATCAALLIAPMAQAVTYSNISGVVHENLVPSSAPDAAPGQVLGDWGTDPNRVTLEIVGDTTIYGGLVHANTARNQYLDAWTMDFGTDIYDVSFSWIGSTGGRYTPFDGSFAVNGASTDVGSQGMLTYADLTGRVTFIFNPIHGQSAPREQARWILEARQISPVPLPAGGLLLAGALGAAALARRKHRT
;
A
#
# COMPACT_ATOMS: atom_id res chain seq x y z
N MET A 1 45.46 -60.23 -4.61
CA MET A 1 44.28 -59.83 -5.41
C MET A 1 43.11 -59.70 -4.46
N ASN A 2 42.73 -58.47 -4.08
CA ASN A 2 41.52 -58.22 -3.28
C ASN A 2 40.73 -57.09 -3.95
N HIS A 3 39.46 -57.37 -4.23
CA HIS A 3 38.59 -56.58 -5.07
C HIS A 3 38.03 -55.34 -4.35
N SER A 4 38.18 -54.21 -5.01
CA SER A 4 37.51 -52.94 -4.75
C SER A 4 35.98 -53.10 -4.91
N ARG A 5 35.20 -52.60 -3.94
CA ARG A 5 33.78 -52.26 -4.14
C ARG A 5 33.49 -50.93 -3.48
N LEU A 6 33.42 -49.88 -4.29
CA LEU A 6 32.87 -48.58 -3.92
C LEU A 6 31.35 -48.66 -4.08
N ALA A 7 30.61 -48.50 -2.98
CA ALA A 7 29.15 -48.37 -3.01
C ALA A 7 28.79 -46.92 -3.35
N SER A 8 28.15 -46.73 -4.50
CA SER A 8 27.58 -45.47 -4.94
C SER A 8 26.33 -45.14 -4.12
N LEU A 9 26.40 -44.15 -3.23
CA LEU A 9 25.25 -43.53 -2.60
C LEU A 9 24.64 -42.52 -3.56
N ALA A 10 23.57 -42.92 -4.27
CA ALA A 10 22.71 -42.00 -4.98
C ALA A 10 21.83 -41.27 -3.96
N THR A 11 22.21 -40.06 -3.57
CA THR A 11 21.36 -39.19 -2.77
C THR A 11 20.28 -38.60 -3.68
N CYS A 12 19.05 -39.12 -3.58
CA CYS A 12 17.88 -38.48 -4.19
C CYS A 12 17.75 -37.05 -3.64
N ALA A 13 17.98 -36.06 -4.50
CA ALA A 13 17.60 -34.68 -4.23
C ALA A 13 16.06 -34.63 -4.21
N ALA A 14 15.48 -34.67 -3.01
CA ALA A 14 14.09 -34.30 -2.84
C ALA A 14 13.97 -32.82 -3.20
N LEU A 15 13.36 -32.51 -4.37
CA LEU A 15 12.88 -31.18 -4.67
C LEU A 15 11.84 -30.82 -3.60
N LEU A 16 12.26 -30.04 -2.61
CA LEU A 16 11.35 -29.29 -1.76
C LEU A 16 10.70 -28.23 -2.64
N ILE A 17 9.52 -28.55 -3.18
CA ILE A 17 8.62 -27.55 -3.75
C ILE A 17 8.13 -26.73 -2.56
N ALA A 18 8.78 -25.61 -2.29
CA ALA A 18 8.22 -24.61 -1.39
C ALA A 18 6.90 -24.11 -2.03
N PRO A 19 5.79 -24.08 -1.29
CA PRO A 19 4.57 -23.46 -1.81
C PRO A 19 4.88 -21.98 -2.07
N MET A 20 4.87 -21.58 -3.34
CA MET A 20 4.85 -20.16 -3.67
C MET A 20 3.56 -19.60 -3.09
N ALA A 21 3.65 -18.62 -2.18
CA ALA A 21 2.48 -17.92 -1.69
C ALA A 21 1.73 -17.36 -2.89
N GLN A 22 0.48 -17.79 -3.09
CA GLN A 22 -0.33 -17.33 -4.20
C GLN A 22 -0.71 -15.87 -3.95
N ALA A 23 -0.57 -15.03 -4.98
CA ALA A 23 -1.08 -13.67 -4.95
C ALA A 23 -2.60 -13.69 -4.67
N VAL A 24 -3.04 -12.87 -3.72
CA VAL A 24 -4.44 -12.70 -3.35
C VAL A 24 -4.88 -11.30 -3.75
N THR A 25 -6.01 -11.24 -4.47
CA THR A 25 -6.71 -9.98 -4.76
C THR A 25 -7.95 -9.90 -3.89
N TYR A 26 -8.11 -8.78 -3.18
CA TYR A 26 -9.30 -8.45 -2.44
C TYR A 26 -10.09 -7.39 -3.20
N SER A 27 -11.29 -7.76 -3.64
CA SER A 27 -12.16 -6.89 -4.42
C SER A 27 -13.06 -6.01 -3.54
N ASN A 28 -13.41 -4.83 -4.05
CA ASN A 28 -14.36 -3.90 -3.41
C ASN A 28 -13.94 -3.48 -1.98
N ILE A 29 -12.67 -3.15 -1.81
CA ILE A 29 -12.12 -2.67 -0.56
C ILE A 29 -12.51 -1.21 -0.34
N SER A 30 -13.16 -0.95 0.79
CA SER A 30 -13.64 0.37 1.22
C SER A 30 -13.76 0.41 2.75
N GLY A 31 -13.66 1.57 3.37
CA GLY A 31 -13.78 1.71 4.83
C GLY A 31 -12.51 1.31 5.57
N VAL A 32 -12.66 0.66 6.73
CA VAL A 32 -11.52 0.34 7.63
C VAL A 32 -11.00 -1.07 7.36
N VAL A 33 -9.71 -1.15 7.01
CA VAL A 33 -8.99 -2.38 6.73
C VAL A 33 -7.88 -2.57 7.75
N HIS A 34 -7.72 -3.81 8.22
CA HIS A 34 -6.70 -4.22 9.16
C HIS A 34 -5.70 -5.16 8.50
N GLU A 35 -4.45 -4.74 8.48
CA GLU A 35 -3.28 -5.61 8.36
C GLU A 35 -3.00 -6.25 9.75
N ASN A 36 -1.84 -6.86 9.97
CA ASN A 36 -1.35 -7.27 11.27
C ASN A 36 -0.95 -6.07 12.16
N LEU A 37 -0.68 -6.34 13.45
CA LEU A 37 -0.08 -5.38 14.41
C LEU A 37 -0.80 -4.02 14.54
N VAL A 38 -2.10 -4.01 14.25
CA VAL A 38 -2.99 -2.84 14.31
C VAL A 38 -2.98 -2.19 15.70
N PRO A 39 -2.96 -0.83 15.78
CA PRO A 39 -3.11 -0.13 17.05
C PRO A 39 -4.41 -0.51 17.75
N SER A 40 -4.40 -0.70 19.08
CA SER A 40 -5.62 -0.97 19.86
C SER A 40 -6.66 0.16 19.84
N SER A 41 -6.28 1.34 19.33
CA SER A 41 -7.17 2.49 19.13
C SER A 41 -7.78 2.55 17.74
N ALA A 42 -7.43 1.64 16.83
CA ALA A 42 -8.02 1.59 15.49
C ALA A 42 -9.52 1.27 15.60
N PRO A 43 -10.38 1.90 14.78
CA PRO A 43 -11.77 1.49 14.63
C PRO A 43 -11.88 0.03 14.16
N ASP A 44 -13.02 -0.62 14.38
CA ASP A 44 -13.21 -1.99 13.89
C ASP A 44 -13.19 -2.04 12.35
N ALA A 45 -12.45 -3.01 11.81
CA ALA A 45 -12.48 -3.29 10.38
C ALA A 45 -13.85 -3.84 9.95
N ALA A 46 -14.24 -3.57 8.70
CA ALA A 46 -15.45 -4.16 8.16
C ALA A 46 -15.34 -5.70 8.10
N PRO A 47 -16.46 -6.43 8.10
CA PRO A 47 -16.43 -7.89 7.99
C PRO A 47 -15.61 -8.35 6.79
N GLY A 48 -14.62 -9.21 7.03
CA GLY A 48 -13.72 -9.73 5.99
C GLY A 48 -12.55 -8.81 5.61
N GLN A 49 -12.37 -7.66 6.26
CA GLN A 49 -11.26 -6.73 6.00
C GLN A 49 -10.15 -6.80 7.06
N VAL A 50 -10.04 -7.94 7.76
CA VAL A 50 -8.85 -8.31 8.53
C VAL A 50 -8.02 -9.25 7.66
N LEU A 51 -6.99 -8.71 7.00
CA LEU A 51 -6.32 -9.35 5.87
C LEU A 51 -5.01 -10.05 6.25
N GLY A 52 -4.59 -9.95 7.52
CA GLY A 52 -3.38 -10.57 8.03
C GLY A 52 -2.09 -9.91 7.52
N ASP A 53 -0.97 -10.63 7.64
CA ASP A 53 0.38 -10.15 7.30
C ASP A 53 0.66 -10.27 5.80
N TRP A 54 0.94 -9.13 5.18
CA TRP A 54 1.20 -8.98 3.74
C TRP A 54 2.62 -9.38 3.36
N GLY A 55 3.56 -9.27 4.30
CA GLY A 55 4.96 -9.59 4.08
C GLY A 55 5.60 -8.79 2.94
N THR A 56 6.61 -9.39 2.31
CA THR A 56 7.62 -8.64 1.57
C THR A 56 7.42 -8.56 0.05
N ASP A 57 6.45 -9.27 -0.52
CA ASP A 57 6.19 -9.28 -1.95
C ASP A 57 5.01 -8.34 -2.29
N PRO A 58 5.25 -7.22 -2.99
CA PRO A 58 4.17 -6.29 -3.35
C PRO A 58 3.08 -6.90 -4.25
N ASN A 59 3.36 -8.04 -4.88
CA ASN A 59 2.39 -8.74 -5.71
C ASN A 59 1.56 -9.76 -4.91
N ARG A 60 1.91 -10.03 -3.65
CA ARG A 60 1.19 -10.99 -2.82
C ARG A 60 -0.21 -10.50 -2.44
N VAL A 61 -0.38 -9.21 -2.19
CA VAL A 61 -1.66 -8.60 -1.83
C VAL A 61 -1.98 -7.46 -2.80
N THR A 62 -3.10 -7.58 -3.49
CA THR A 62 -3.70 -6.50 -4.28
C THR A 62 -5.06 -6.14 -3.68
N LEU A 63 -5.28 -4.86 -3.39
CA LEU A 63 -6.55 -4.34 -2.89
C LEU A 63 -7.22 -3.53 -4.01
N GLU A 64 -8.36 -3.97 -4.52
CA GLU A 64 -9.15 -3.18 -5.48
C GLU A 64 -10.02 -2.20 -4.70
N ILE A 65 -9.65 -0.92 -4.76
CA ILE A 65 -10.20 0.13 -3.90
C ILE A 65 -11.45 0.71 -4.53
N VAL A 66 -12.50 0.85 -3.74
CA VAL A 66 -13.77 1.46 -4.14
C VAL A 66 -14.21 2.43 -3.03
N GLY A 67 -14.13 3.73 -3.29
CA GLY A 67 -14.39 4.77 -2.28
C GLY A 67 -13.28 4.93 -1.26
N ASP A 68 -13.56 5.71 -0.21
CA ASP A 68 -12.60 6.05 0.84
C ASP A 68 -12.19 4.81 1.63
N THR A 69 -10.88 4.67 1.87
CA THR A 69 -10.29 3.54 2.58
C THR A 69 -9.26 4.00 3.60
N THR A 70 -9.26 3.41 4.78
CA THR A 70 -8.23 3.59 5.81
C THR A 70 -7.68 2.23 6.19
N ILE A 71 -6.38 2.06 6.02
CA ILE A 71 -5.66 0.84 6.32
C ILE A 71 -4.81 1.08 7.55
N TYR A 72 -4.97 0.22 8.56
CA TYR A 72 -4.11 0.18 9.73
C TYR A 72 -3.21 -1.03 9.64
N GLY A 73 -1.93 -0.84 9.95
CA GLY A 73 -0.97 -1.93 10.01
C GLY A 73 0.19 -1.66 10.92
N GLY A 74 1.12 -2.60 10.94
CA GLY A 74 2.36 -2.44 11.65
C GLY A 74 3.39 -3.48 11.27
N LEU A 75 4.64 -3.06 11.32
CA LEU A 75 5.79 -3.91 11.03
C LEU A 75 6.73 -3.98 12.22
N VAL A 76 7.52 -5.04 12.27
CA VAL A 76 8.53 -5.26 13.30
C VAL A 76 9.80 -5.75 12.61
N HIS A 77 10.89 -5.03 12.69
CA HIS A 77 12.21 -5.54 12.38
C HIS A 77 12.85 -6.20 13.60
N ALA A 78 13.41 -7.41 13.48
CA ALA A 78 14.14 -8.07 14.57
C ALA A 78 15.56 -8.48 14.10
N ASN A 79 16.58 -8.10 14.87
CA ASN A 79 18.02 -8.25 14.54
C ASN A 79 18.54 -9.71 14.58
N THR A 80 17.71 -10.69 14.92
CA THR A 80 18.13 -12.10 14.85
C THR A 80 17.93 -12.63 13.43
N ALA A 81 18.88 -12.29 12.55
CA ALA A 81 19.10 -12.84 11.22
C ALA A 81 17.96 -12.63 10.19
N ARG A 82 18.08 -11.55 9.39
CA ARG A 82 17.46 -11.38 8.06
C ARG A 82 15.93 -11.30 7.97
N ASN A 83 15.20 -11.22 9.08
CA ASN A 83 13.76 -10.95 9.01
C ASN A 83 13.51 -9.43 8.99
N GLN A 84 13.83 -8.82 7.85
CA GLN A 84 13.22 -7.53 7.47
C GLN A 84 11.75 -7.81 7.16
N TYR A 85 10.88 -7.65 8.16
CA TYR A 85 9.45 -7.56 7.88
C TYR A 85 9.23 -6.17 7.30
N LEU A 86 9.30 -6.12 5.97
CA LEU A 86 8.79 -5.00 5.19
C LEU A 86 7.34 -5.33 4.84
N ASP A 87 6.51 -4.30 4.81
CA ASP A 87 5.14 -4.43 4.34
C ASP A 87 5.10 -3.96 2.90
N ALA A 88 4.71 -4.84 1.99
CA ALA A 88 4.54 -4.52 0.59
C ALA A 88 3.15 -4.94 0.12
N TRP A 89 2.47 -4.01 -0.55
CA TRP A 89 1.15 -4.27 -1.12
C TRP A 89 0.91 -3.40 -2.35
N THR A 90 -0.14 -3.76 -3.07
CA THR A 90 -0.63 -2.99 -4.21
C THR A 90 -2.06 -2.54 -3.96
N MET A 91 -2.38 -1.29 -4.25
CA MET A 91 -3.76 -0.80 -4.36
C MET A 91 -4.06 -0.57 -5.84
N ASP A 92 -5.18 -1.10 -6.30
CA ASP A 92 -5.73 -0.82 -7.62
C ASP A 92 -6.89 0.17 -7.46
N PHE A 93 -6.63 1.42 -7.85
CA PHE A 93 -7.61 2.51 -7.86
C PHE A 93 -8.47 2.51 -9.14
N GLY A 94 -8.22 1.58 -10.07
CA GLY A 94 -8.93 1.52 -11.34
C GLY A 94 -8.78 2.81 -12.14
N THR A 95 -9.91 3.38 -12.58
CA THR A 95 -9.96 4.65 -13.33
C THR A 95 -10.19 5.87 -12.43
N ASP A 96 -10.40 5.66 -11.15
CA ASP A 96 -10.63 6.74 -10.19
C ASP A 96 -9.31 7.38 -9.76
N ILE A 97 -9.42 8.57 -9.15
CA ILE A 97 -8.29 9.38 -8.70
C ILE A 97 -8.36 9.50 -7.18
N TYR A 98 -7.23 9.34 -6.50
CA TYR A 98 -7.14 9.31 -5.05
C TYR A 98 -6.02 10.20 -4.52
N ASP A 99 -6.31 10.89 -3.42
CA ASP A 99 -5.29 11.42 -2.52
C ASP A 99 -4.97 10.38 -1.46
N VAL A 100 -3.69 10.11 -1.24
CA VAL A 100 -3.21 9.13 -0.25
C VAL A 100 -2.32 9.82 0.78
N SER A 101 -2.64 9.64 2.06
CA SER A 101 -1.77 10.01 3.17
C SER A 101 -1.26 8.77 3.89
N PHE A 102 0.04 8.69 4.11
CA PHE A 102 0.69 7.65 4.90
C PHE A 102 1.28 8.28 6.16
N SER A 103 0.91 7.77 7.33
CA SER A 103 1.44 8.22 8.62
C SER A 103 1.99 7.06 9.42
N TRP A 104 3.02 7.29 10.22
CA TRP A 104 3.66 6.24 11.01
C TRP A 104 4.19 6.76 12.34
N ILE A 105 4.37 5.82 13.26
CA ILE A 105 5.03 6.04 14.54
C ILE A 105 5.89 4.83 14.89
N GLY A 106 7.18 5.09 15.13
CA GLY A 106 8.13 4.13 15.67
C GLY A 106 7.77 3.79 17.13
N SER A 107 7.65 2.51 17.43
CA SER A 107 7.35 2.04 18.78
C SER A 107 7.99 0.68 19.06
N THR A 108 8.62 0.52 20.23
CA THR A 108 9.09 -0.79 20.72
C THR A 108 8.45 -1.05 22.08
N GLY A 109 7.64 -2.11 22.19
CA GLY A 109 6.97 -2.46 23.46
C GLY A 109 6.02 -1.37 23.97
N GLY A 110 5.37 -0.63 23.05
CA GLY A 110 4.45 0.46 23.39
C GLY A 110 5.12 1.78 23.81
N ARG A 111 6.45 1.88 23.68
CA ARG A 111 7.20 3.12 23.91
C ARG A 111 7.71 3.67 22.59
N TYR A 112 7.71 4.99 22.44
CA TYR A 112 8.34 5.66 21.30
C TYR A 112 9.82 5.31 21.24
N THR A 113 10.29 4.88 20.08
CA THR A 113 11.68 4.48 19.85
C THR A 113 12.21 5.10 18.56
N PRO A 114 13.53 5.27 18.45
CA PRO A 114 14.16 5.53 17.15
C PRO A 114 13.72 4.48 16.14
N PHE A 115 13.32 4.96 14.96
CA PHE A 115 13.01 4.15 13.80
C PHE A 115 13.66 4.82 12.59
N ASP A 116 14.37 4.05 11.78
CA ASP A 116 14.95 4.50 10.52
C ASP A 116 14.50 3.60 9.38
N GLY A 117 13.96 4.18 8.32
CA GLY A 117 13.46 3.37 7.21
C GLY A 117 13.17 4.18 5.95
N SER A 118 12.44 3.55 5.04
CA SER A 118 11.94 4.20 3.84
C SER A 118 10.50 3.80 3.53
N PHE A 119 9.74 4.74 2.99
CA PHE A 119 8.44 4.47 2.38
C PHE A 119 8.53 4.72 0.87
N ALA A 120 8.15 3.73 0.07
CA ALA A 120 8.20 3.81 -1.38
C ALA A 120 6.81 3.69 -2.01
N VAL A 121 6.55 4.54 -3.01
CA VAL A 121 5.33 4.54 -3.83
C VAL A 121 5.75 4.41 -5.29
N ASN A 122 5.30 3.36 -5.97
CA ASN A 122 5.70 3.04 -7.34
C ASN A 122 7.23 3.06 -7.57
N GLY A 123 7.99 2.59 -6.58
CA GLY A 123 9.45 2.55 -6.61
C GLY A 123 10.15 3.87 -6.27
N ALA A 124 9.43 4.98 -6.12
CA ALA A 124 9.99 6.23 -5.61
C ALA A 124 10.04 6.18 -4.08
N SER A 125 11.26 6.14 -3.52
CA SER A 125 11.50 5.97 -2.08
C SER A 125 11.73 7.30 -1.37
N THR A 126 11.19 7.44 -0.16
CA THR A 126 11.41 8.57 0.75
C THR A 126 11.91 8.04 2.09
N ASP A 127 13.01 8.61 2.59
CA ASP A 127 13.53 8.28 3.92
C ASP A 127 12.56 8.73 5.00
N VAL A 128 12.36 7.88 6.01
CA VAL A 128 11.46 8.13 7.13
C VAL A 128 12.17 7.92 8.46
N GLY A 129 11.83 8.77 9.44
CA GLY A 129 12.36 8.69 10.80
C GLY A 129 11.36 8.13 11.80
N SER A 130 11.52 8.48 13.08
CA SER A 130 10.71 7.94 14.19
C SER A 130 9.20 8.21 14.13
N GLN A 131 8.76 9.22 13.39
CA GLN A 131 7.35 9.48 13.11
C GLN A 131 7.23 10.44 11.93
N GLY A 132 6.07 10.48 11.30
CA GLY A 132 5.78 11.47 10.28
C GLY A 132 4.51 11.18 9.49
N MET A 133 4.34 11.99 8.45
CA MET A 133 3.28 11.86 7.48
C MET A 133 3.82 12.22 6.09
N LEU A 134 3.44 11.43 5.09
CA LEU A 134 3.67 11.66 3.67
C LEU A 134 2.33 11.74 2.96
N THR A 135 2.23 12.59 1.95
CA THR A 135 1.01 12.77 1.16
C THR A 135 1.32 12.67 -0.32
N TYR A 136 0.49 11.92 -1.04
CA TYR A 136 0.58 11.68 -2.47
C TYR A 136 -0.75 12.05 -3.10
N ALA A 137 -0.73 12.96 -4.06
CA ALA A 137 -1.94 13.42 -4.73
C ALA A 137 -2.12 12.72 -6.07
N ASP A 138 -3.36 12.71 -6.54
CA ASP A 138 -3.74 12.30 -7.89
C ASP A 138 -3.29 10.88 -8.31
N LEU A 139 -3.30 9.94 -7.35
CA LEU A 139 -2.96 8.54 -7.63
C LEU A 139 -4.11 7.84 -8.36
N THR A 140 -3.78 7.05 -9.39
CA THR A 140 -4.75 6.31 -10.20
C THR A 140 -4.15 4.99 -10.69
N GLY A 141 -5.01 4.04 -11.11
CA GLY A 141 -4.60 2.72 -11.55
C GLY A 141 -3.92 1.90 -10.44
N ARG A 142 -2.98 1.04 -10.85
CA ARG A 142 -2.27 0.13 -9.95
C ARG A 142 -1.07 0.83 -9.32
N VAL A 143 -1.08 0.98 -8.00
CA VAL A 143 -0.02 1.64 -7.22
C VAL A 143 0.55 0.70 -6.18
N THR A 144 1.86 0.54 -6.20
CA THR A 144 2.59 -0.30 -5.23
C THR A 144 3.13 0.55 -4.09
N PHE A 145 2.92 0.08 -2.87
CA PHE A 145 3.42 0.67 -1.63
C PHE A 145 4.38 -0.31 -0.95
N ILE A 146 5.48 0.22 -0.43
CA ILE A 146 6.46 -0.55 0.32
C ILE A 146 6.90 0.25 1.54
N PHE A 147 6.68 -0.28 2.73
CA PHE A 147 7.23 0.26 3.96
C PHE A 147 8.36 -0.63 4.47
N ASN A 148 9.59 -0.10 4.42
CA ASN A 148 10.81 -0.84 4.76
C ASN A 148 11.46 -0.23 6.01
N PRO A 149 11.61 -0.98 7.11
CA PRO A 149 12.03 -0.44 8.39
C PRO A 149 13.53 -0.42 8.65
N ILE A 150 14.42 -0.34 7.64
CA ILE A 150 15.85 -0.20 7.93
C ILE A 150 16.67 0.47 6.83
N HIS A 151 17.45 1.49 7.21
CA HIS A 151 18.69 1.91 6.52
C HIS A 151 19.94 1.44 7.29
N GLY A 152 19.74 1.06 8.56
CA GLY A 152 20.66 0.35 9.41
C GLY A 152 21.33 1.33 10.36
N GLN A 153 20.87 1.38 11.62
CA GLN A 153 21.68 1.49 12.86
C GLN A 153 20.84 1.42 14.17
N SER A 154 19.51 1.39 14.16
CA SER A 154 18.69 1.56 15.37
C SER A 154 18.39 0.27 16.17
N ALA A 155 19.39 -0.29 16.85
CA ALA A 155 19.21 -1.24 17.97
C ALA A 155 18.42 -2.54 17.62
N PRO A 156 18.29 -3.54 18.52
CA PRO A 156 18.05 -4.93 18.08
C PRO A 156 16.62 -5.23 17.59
N ARG A 157 15.69 -4.29 17.72
CA ARG A 157 14.30 -4.44 17.28
C ARG A 157 13.67 -3.08 17.02
N GLU A 158 13.34 -2.81 15.76
CA GLU A 158 12.54 -1.65 15.36
C GLU A 158 11.11 -2.11 15.11
N GLN A 159 10.15 -1.27 15.41
CA GLN A 159 8.75 -1.55 15.10
C GLN A 159 8.09 -0.23 14.79
N ALA A 160 7.17 -0.23 13.84
CA ALA A 160 6.36 0.92 13.51
C ALA A 160 4.92 0.49 13.36
N ARG A 161 4.01 1.36 13.79
CA ARG A 161 2.60 1.29 13.44
C ARG A 161 2.34 2.36 12.40
N TRP A 162 1.48 2.07 11.45
CA TRP A 162 1.20 2.98 10.35
C TRP A 162 -0.28 2.98 9.98
N ILE A 163 -0.68 4.09 9.35
CA ILE A 163 -2.02 4.32 8.84
C ILE A 163 -1.86 4.85 7.42
N LEU A 164 -2.53 4.20 6.46
CA LEU A 164 -2.71 4.72 5.11
C LEU A 164 -4.16 5.12 4.92
N GLU A 165 -4.41 6.37 4.56
CA GLU A 165 -5.73 6.84 4.15
C GLU A 165 -5.72 7.13 2.66
N ALA A 166 -6.67 6.55 1.93
CA ALA A 166 -6.95 6.85 0.53
C ALA A 166 -8.33 7.52 0.44
N ARG A 167 -8.35 8.74 -0.09
CA ARG A 167 -9.56 9.56 -0.28
C ARG A 167 -9.86 9.68 -1.76
N GLN A 168 -11.04 9.26 -2.17
CA GLN A 168 -11.42 9.36 -3.58
C GLN A 168 -11.66 10.82 -3.92
N ILE A 169 -10.93 11.33 -4.91
CA ILE A 169 -11.17 12.64 -5.51
C ILE A 169 -12.40 12.46 -6.39
N SER A 170 -13.57 12.77 -5.84
CA SER A 170 -14.80 12.78 -6.62
C SER A 170 -14.69 13.88 -7.70
N PRO A 171 -14.86 13.56 -8.99
CA PRO A 171 -14.98 14.59 -10.00
C PRO A 171 -16.19 15.44 -9.64
N VAL A 172 -15.96 16.71 -9.29
CA VAL A 172 -17.03 17.66 -9.02
C VAL A 172 -17.92 17.66 -10.26
N PRO A 173 -19.19 17.21 -10.19
CA PRO A 173 -20.08 17.32 -11.32
C PRO A 173 -20.19 18.81 -11.63
N LEU A 174 -19.70 19.23 -12.80
CA LEU A 174 -19.93 20.59 -13.24
C LEU A 174 -21.44 20.81 -13.16
N PRO A 175 -21.90 21.82 -12.39
CA PRO A 175 -23.33 22.08 -12.31
C PRO A 175 -23.85 22.18 -13.74
N ALA A 176 -24.92 21.46 -14.08
CA ALA A 176 -25.49 21.52 -15.43
C ALA A 176 -25.75 22.97 -15.88
N GLY A 177 -25.96 23.89 -14.91
CA GLY A 177 -26.01 25.34 -15.10
C GLY A 177 -24.76 25.97 -15.73
N GLY A 178 -23.56 25.47 -15.47
CA GLY A 178 -22.31 25.95 -16.09
C GLY A 178 -22.23 25.60 -17.57
N LEU A 179 -22.62 24.38 -17.95
CA LEU A 179 -22.72 23.96 -19.35
C LEU A 179 -23.87 24.67 -20.08
N LEU A 180 -25.01 24.86 -19.42
CA LEU A 180 -26.15 25.62 -19.95
C LEU A 180 -25.81 27.11 -20.13
N LEU A 181 -25.07 27.72 -19.21
CA LEU A 181 -24.64 29.11 -19.31
C LEU A 181 -23.60 29.31 -20.42
N ALA A 182 -22.63 28.40 -20.55
CA ALA A 182 -21.67 28.40 -21.65
C ALA A 182 -22.37 28.24 -23.01
N GLY A 183 -23.35 27.33 -23.08
CA GLY A 183 -24.20 27.15 -24.26
C GLY A 183 -25.04 28.39 -24.59
N ALA A 184 -25.67 29.01 -23.59
CA ALA A 184 -26.48 30.22 -23.75
C ALA A 184 -25.65 31.43 -24.20
N LEU A 185 -24.44 31.60 -23.64
CA LEU A 185 -23.50 32.66 -24.05
C LEU A 185 -22.99 32.44 -25.48
N GLY A 186 -22.67 31.20 -25.85
CA GLY A 186 -22.31 30.84 -27.22
C GLY A 186 -23.44 31.09 -28.22
N ALA A 187 -24.68 30.72 -27.87
CA ALA A 187 -25.86 30.97 -28.69
C ALA A 187 -26.17 32.48 -28.82
N ALA A 188 -26.05 33.25 -27.73
CA ALA A 188 -26.25 34.70 -27.74
C ALA A 188 -25.19 35.43 -28.59
N ALA A 189 -23.94 34.98 -28.57
CA ALA A 189 -22.87 35.53 -29.40
C ALA A 189 -23.12 35.29 -30.90
N LEU A 190 -23.60 34.10 -31.27
CA LEU A 190 -23.97 33.75 -32.65
C LEU A 190 -25.20 34.53 -33.12
N ALA A 191 -26.22 34.68 -32.26
CA ALA A 191 -27.41 35.47 -32.56
C ALA A 191 -27.09 36.96 -32.79
N ARG A 192 -26.18 37.54 -31.99
CA ARG A 192 -25.69 38.91 -32.20
C ARG A 192 -24.94 39.09 -33.51
N ARG A 193 -24.20 38.08 -33.96
CA ARG A 193 -23.45 38.13 -35.22
C ARG A 193 -24.36 38.14 -36.45
N LYS A 194 -25.46 37.36 -36.43
CA LYS A 194 -26.47 37.36 -37.51
C LYS A 194 -27.26 38.65 -37.63
N HIS A 195 -27.44 39.40 -36.54
CA HIS A 195 -28.17 40.67 -36.55
C HIS A 195 -27.33 41.87 -37.04
N ARG A 196 -26.01 41.70 -37.22
CA ARG A 196 -25.07 42.76 -37.66
C ARG A 196 -24.60 42.59 -39.11
N THR A 197 -25.08 41.56 -39.81
CA THR A 197 -24.90 41.33 -41.25
C THR A 197 -26.22 41.56 -41.96
#